data_AF-A0A2S7IR68-F1
#
_entry.id   AF-A0A2S7IR68-F1
#
_cell.length_a   1.000
_cell.length_b   1.000
_cell.length_c   1.000
_cell.angle_alpha   90.00
_cell.angle_beta   90.00
_cell.angle_gamma   90.00
#
_symmetry.space_group_name_H-M   'P 1'
#
loop_
_entity.id
_entity.type
_entity.pdbx_description
1 polymer ?
#
loop_
_entity_poly.entity_id
_entity_poly.type
_entity_poly.pdbx_seq_one_letter_code
_entity_poly.pdbx_strand_id
1 'polypeptide(L)'
;MCNYELAWIGKCKDLADESGYCPEHAEVKCKCCGEKATRDCSETFMGFVCGEPLCNTCEHELTEKGVNYCGGRHVKQGEQKYKPWFMQESSK
;
A
#
# COMPACT_ATOMS: atom_id res chain seq x y z
N MET A 1 8.54 0.80 -19.58
CA MET A 1 7.17 0.79 -19.03
C MET A 1 7.26 1.20 -17.57
N CYS A 2 6.28 1.94 -17.06
CA CYS A 2 6.30 2.45 -15.69
C CYS A 2 6.34 1.33 -14.64
N ASN A 3 7.17 1.51 -13.61
CA ASN A 3 7.31 0.56 -12.50
C ASN A 3 6.21 0.68 -11.42
N TYR A 4 5.32 1.67 -11.53
CA TYR A 4 4.27 1.90 -10.55
C TYR A 4 3.12 0.89 -10.68
N GLU A 5 2.62 0.38 -9.56
CA GLU A 5 1.50 -0.58 -9.51
C GLU A 5 0.22 0.05 -8.97
N LEU A 6 -0.81 0.12 -9.82
CA LEU A 6 -2.13 0.67 -9.49
C LEU A 6 -2.99 -0.40 -8.83
N ALA A 7 -3.66 -0.07 -7.72
CA ALA A 7 -4.32 -1.07 -6.87
C ALA A 7 -5.43 -1.88 -7.56
N TRP A 8 -6.17 -1.28 -8.50
CA TRP A 8 -7.26 -1.95 -9.23
C TRP A 8 -6.89 -2.40 -10.65
N ILE A 9 -5.83 -1.84 -11.22
CA ILE A 9 -5.51 -1.98 -12.66
C ILE A 9 -4.26 -2.87 -12.84
N GLY A 10 -3.43 -3.02 -11.82
CA GLY A 10 -2.12 -3.64 -11.89
C GLY A 10 -1.05 -2.65 -12.37
N LYS A 11 -0.03 -3.12 -13.09
CA LYS A 11 1.06 -2.25 -13.55
C LYS A 11 0.56 -1.09 -14.42
N CYS A 12 1.05 0.12 -14.12
CA CYS A 12 0.91 1.27 -15.01
C CYS A 12 1.52 0.92 -16.38
N LYS A 13 0.78 1.22 -17.45
CA LYS A 13 1.14 0.85 -18.82
C LYS A 13 1.85 1.97 -19.58
N ASP A 14 2.04 3.12 -18.95
CA ASP A 14 2.66 4.27 -19.57
C ASP A 14 4.16 4.06 -19.78
N LEU A 15 4.72 4.87 -20.69
CA LEU A 15 6.15 4.88 -20.94
C LEU A 15 6.89 5.50 -19.75
N ALA A 16 7.96 4.82 -19.36
CA ALA A 16 8.86 5.31 -18.32
C ALA A 16 10.00 6.09 -18.95
N ASP A 17 10.52 7.07 -18.22
CA ASP A 17 11.81 7.68 -18.50
C ASP A 17 12.97 6.85 -17.87
N GLU A 18 14.17 7.44 -17.82
CA GLU A 18 15.38 6.84 -17.24
C GLU A 18 15.24 6.49 -15.74
N SER A 19 14.30 7.13 -15.02
CA SER A 19 14.01 6.82 -13.62
C SER A 19 13.20 5.53 -13.45
N GLY A 20 12.62 5.00 -14.55
CA GLY A 20 11.71 3.86 -14.52
C GLY A 20 10.25 4.22 -14.17
N TYR A 21 9.91 5.51 -14.10
CA TYR A 21 8.54 5.98 -13.85
C TYR A 21 8.04 6.88 -14.99
N CYS A 22 6.72 6.91 -15.21
CA CYS A 22 6.12 7.89 -16.11
C CYS A 22 5.99 9.25 -15.40
N PRO A 23 5.75 10.36 -16.12
CA PRO A 23 5.65 11.69 -15.52
C PRO A 23 4.65 11.80 -14.36
N GLU A 24 3.54 11.05 -14.43
CA GLU A 24 2.51 11.03 -13.36
C GLU A 24 3.03 10.38 -12.08
N HIS A 25 3.90 9.37 -12.19
CA HIS A 25 4.43 8.60 -11.06
C HIS A 25 5.88 8.97 -10.72
N ALA A 26 6.48 9.96 -11.39
CA ALA A 26 7.88 10.37 -11.20
C ALA A 26 8.11 10.98 -9.80
N GLU A 27 7.16 11.77 -9.31
CA GLU A 27 7.31 12.50 -8.04
C GLU A 27 6.37 12.02 -6.94
N VAL A 28 5.66 10.90 -7.17
CA VAL A 28 4.71 10.37 -6.19
C VAL A 28 5.47 9.82 -4.99
N LYS A 29 5.12 10.33 -3.80
CA LYS A 29 5.71 9.95 -2.52
C LYS A 29 4.78 9.07 -1.72
N CYS A 30 5.37 8.17 -0.96
CA CYS A 30 4.70 7.32 0.00
C CYS A 30 4.00 8.21 1.03
N LYS A 31 2.68 8.03 1.18
CA LYS A 31 1.85 8.77 2.13
C LYS A 31 2.28 8.55 3.59
N CYS A 32 2.91 7.41 3.88
CA CYS A 32 3.40 7.06 5.20
C CYS A 32 4.75 7.70 5.55
N CYS A 33 5.77 7.49 4.71
CA CYS A 33 7.16 7.80 5.06
C CYS A 33 7.82 8.88 4.19
N GLY A 34 7.17 9.31 3.10
CA GLY A 34 7.70 10.32 2.18
C GLY A 34 8.74 9.83 1.17
N GLU A 35 9.17 8.56 1.23
CA GLU A 35 10.02 7.93 0.21
C GLU A 35 9.29 7.77 -1.13
N LYS A 36 9.99 7.38 -2.19
CA LYS A 36 9.37 7.14 -3.50
C LYS A 36 8.27 6.08 -3.41
N ALA A 37 7.06 6.41 -3.85
CA ALA A 37 5.99 5.43 -3.94
C ALA A 37 6.20 4.54 -5.17
N THR A 38 5.88 3.26 -5.01
CA THR A 38 6.00 2.24 -6.06
C THR A 38 4.66 1.60 -6.38
N ARG A 39 3.64 1.85 -5.57
CA ARG A 39 2.31 1.24 -5.70
C ARG A 39 1.24 2.08 -5.00
N ASP A 40 -0.01 1.83 -5.33
CA ASP A 40 -1.14 2.16 -4.49
C ASP A 40 -1.31 1.12 -3.37
N CYS A 41 -1.90 1.53 -2.26
CA CYS A 41 -2.41 0.62 -1.25
C CYS A 41 -3.60 -0.17 -1.82
N SER A 42 -3.41 -1.48 -2.00
CA SER A 42 -4.42 -2.41 -2.52
C SER A 42 -5.37 -2.96 -1.46
N GLU A 43 -5.19 -2.56 -0.20
CA GLU A 43 -6.06 -3.04 0.87
C GLU A 43 -7.49 -2.54 0.68
N THR A 44 -8.43 -3.44 0.96
CA THR A 44 -9.85 -3.17 0.83
C THR A 44 -10.52 -3.07 2.21
N PHE A 45 -11.47 -2.15 2.31
CA PHE A 45 -12.35 -2.00 3.46
C PHE A 45 -13.76 -1.65 2.99
N MET A 46 -14.77 -2.37 3.48
CA MET A 46 -16.19 -2.10 3.20
C MET A 46 -16.53 -1.89 1.72
N GLY A 47 -15.83 -2.57 0.80
CA GLY A 47 -16.04 -2.47 -0.65
C GLY A 47 -15.24 -1.39 -1.37
N PHE A 48 -14.45 -0.58 -0.66
CA PHE A 48 -13.53 0.40 -1.24
C PHE A 48 -12.08 -0.05 -1.11
N VAL A 49 -11.26 0.30 -2.10
CA VAL A 49 -9.80 0.19 -1.98
C VAL A 49 -9.26 1.48 -1.41
N CYS A 50 -8.24 1.35 -0.56
CA CYS A 50 -7.53 2.47 0.03
C CYS A 50 -6.96 3.42 -1.04
N GLY A 51 -6.12 2.91 -1.94
CA GLY A 51 -5.61 3.67 -3.07
C GLY A 51 -4.56 4.72 -2.73
N GLU A 52 -4.13 4.87 -1.46
CA GLU A 52 -3.07 5.81 -1.11
C GLU A 52 -1.71 5.34 -1.65
N PRO A 53 -0.85 6.25 -2.13
CA PRO A 53 0.45 5.89 -2.67
C PRO A 53 1.39 5.41 -1.57
N LEU A 54 2.02 4.24 -1.75
CA LEU A 54 2.95 3.64 -0.81
C LEU A 54 4.24 3.19 -1.48
N CYS A 55 5.32 3.16 -0.71
CA CYS A 55 6.50 2.37 -1.04
C CYS A 55 6.26 0.89 -0.73
N ASN A 56 7.26 0.05 -1.03
CA ASN A 56 7.21 -1.39 -0.79
C ASN A 56 7.38 -1.80 0.69
N THR A 57 7.83 -0.89 1.56
CA THR A 57 8.09 -1.15 2.99
C THR A 57 7.05 -0.58 3.94
N CYS A 58 6.06 0.13 3.41
CA CYS A 58 4.90 0.60 4.16
C CYS A 58 3.67 -0.22 3.81
N GLU A 59 2.79 -0.41 4.77
CA GLU A 59 1.57 -1.19 4.67
C GLU A 59 0.44 -0.56 5.48
N HIS A 60 -0.79 -1.05 5.29
CA HIS A 60 -1.93 -0.57 6.04
C HIS A 60 -1.88 -1.07 7.48
N GLU A 61 -2.14 -0.20 8.45
CA GLU A 61 -2.28 -0.58 9.86
C GLU A 61 -3.48 -1.51 9.99
N LEU A 62 -3.27 -2.67 10.61
CA LEU A 62 -4.34 -3.60 10.92
C LEU A 62 -5.03 -3.20 12.22
N THR A 63 -6.29 -3.59 12.39
CA THR A 63 -6.94 -3.53 13.70
C THR A 63 -6.42 -4.63 14.62
N GLU A 64 -6.78 -4.56 15.90
CA GLU A 64 -6.49 -5.63 16.87
C GLU A 64 -6.99 -7.00 16.42
N LYS A 65 -8.11 -7.03 15.70
CA LYS A 65 -8.68 -8.27 15.13
C LYS A 65 -7.96 -8.74 13.87
N GLY A 66 -6.89 -8.07 13.44
CA GLY A 66 -6.10 -8.45 12.27
C GLY A 66 -6.80 -8.21 10.93
N VAL A 67 -7.75 -7.26 10.88
CA VAL A 67 -8.49 -6.87 9.68
C VAL A 67 -8.23 -5.42 9.30
N ASN A 68 -8.35 -5.08 8.01
CA ASN A 68 -8.33 -3.71 7.51
C ASN A 68 -9.50 -2.89 8.04
N TYR A 69 -9.34 -1.57 8.15
CA TYR A 69 -10.42 -0.67 8.53
C TYR A 69 -10.39 0.64 7.76
N CYS A 70 -11.58 1.18 7.49
CA CYS A 70 -11.75 2.49 6.87
C CYS A 70 -11.26 3.58 7.83
N GLY A 71 -10.30 4.39 7.39
CA GLY A 71 -9.65 5.42 8.22
C GLY A 71 -8.39 4.93 8.94
N GLY A 72 -7.90 3.74 8.60
CA GLY A 72 -6.61 3.30 9.10
C GLY A 72 -5.44 4.06 8.52
N ARG A 73 -4.40 4.17 9.34
CA ARG A 73 -3.13 4.77 8.92
C ARG A 73 -2.31 3.74 8.17
N HIS A 74 -1.25 4.22 7.56
CA HIS A 74 -0.18 3.39 7.07
C HIS A 74 0.96 3.36 8.09
N VAL A 75 1.63 2.23 8.18
CA VAL A 75 2.77 1.97 9.06
C VAL A 75 3.88 1.31 8.27
N LYS A 76 5.12 1.41 8.74
CA LYS A 76 6.20 0.59 8.20
C LYS A 76 5.99 -0.86 8.62
N GLN A 77 6.38 -1.82 7.77
CA GLN A 77 6.19 -3.26 8.04
C GLN A 77 6.82 -3.74 9.36
N GLY A 78 7.90 -3.11 9.83
CA GLY A 78 8.51 -3.40 11.13
C GLY A 78 7.81 -2.77 12.34
N GLU A 79 6.87 -1.86 12.10
CA GLU A 79 6.11 -1.11 13.12
C GLU A 79 4.67 -1.63 13.26
N GLN A 80 4.28 -2.61 12.43
CA GLN A 80 2.96 -3.23 12.49
C GLN A 80 2.75 -3.93 13.84
N LYS A 81 1.73 -3.46 14.56
CA LYS A 81 1.43 -3.97 15.91
C LYS A 81 0.66 -5.29 15.88
N TYR A 82 -0.20 -5.47 14.88
CA TYR A 82 -1.15 -6.57 14.84
C TYR A 82 -0.85 -7.51 13.67
N LYS A 83 -1.04 -8.81 13.90
CA LYS A 83 -0.93 -9.80 12.83
C LYS A 83 -2.27 -9.90 12.07
N PRO A 84 -2.24 -10.25 10.78
CA PRO A 84 -3.44 -10.61 10.03
C PRO A 84 -4.25 -11.68 10.77
N TRP A 85 -5.58 -11.61 10.69
CA TRP A 85 -6.51 -12.46 11.45
C TRP A 85 -6.22 -13.96 11.29
N PHE A 86 -5.80 -14.40 10.11
CA PHE A 86 -5.49 -15.80 9.80
C PHE A 86 -4.13 -16.26 10.35
N MET A 87 -3.29 -15.34 10.84
CA MET A 87 -2.03 -15.62 11.52
C MET A 87 -2.13 -15.50 13.05
N GLN A 88 -3.30 -15.11 13.57
CA GLN A 88 -3.53 -15.04 15.02
C GLN A 88 -3.81 -16.45 15.55
N GLU A 89 -3.34 -16.74 16.76
CA GLU A 89 -3.69 -18.01 17.41
C GLU A 89 -5.20 -18.04 17.64
N SER A 90 -5.84 -19.11 17.17
CA SER A 90 -7.25 -19.33 17.43
C SER A 90 -7.41 -19.54 18.93
N SER A 91 -8.02 -18.57 19.62
CA SER A 91 -8.54 -18.79 20.96
C SER A 91 -9.65 -19.84 20.82
N LYS A 92 -9.30 -21.09 21.12
CA LYS A 92 -10.26 -22.20 21.25
C LYS A 92 -11.07 -22.05 22.53
#